data_AF-A0A1M6X3R9-F1
#
_entry.id   AF-A0A1M6X3R9-F1
#
_cell.length_a   1.000
_cell.length_b   1.000
_cell.length_c   1.000
_cell.angle_alpha   90.00
_cell.angle_beta   90.00
_cell.angle_gamma   90.00
#
_symmetry.space_group_name_H-M   'P 1'
#
loop_
_entity.id
_entity.type
_entity.pdbx_description
1 polymer ?
#
loop_
_entity_poly.entity_id
_entity_poly.type
_entity_poly.pdbx_seq_one_letter_code
_entity_poly.pdbx_strand_id
1 'polypeptide(L)' 'MEIAVLGIDLGKTVRGVAGLDGRGAVVFRRRIQRFRLLDFLAKIPTCVVAMEACGGAITLVVSALSKATSHA' A
#
# COMPACT_ATOMS: atom_id res chain seq x y z
N MET A 1 -3.07 16.02 -2.10
CA MET A 1 -2.21 15.21 -3.00
C MET A 1 -2.78 13.81 -3.04
N GLU A 2 -3.11 13.34 -4.24
CA GLU A 2 -3.71 12.03 -4.49
C GLU A 2 -2.62 10.95 -4.55
N ILE A 3 -2.88 9.79 -3.94
CA ILE A 3 -1.98 8.64 -4.00
C ILE A 3 -2.36 7.84 -5.24
N ALA A 4 -1.47 7.75 -6.23
CA ALA A 4 -1.68 6.95 -7.43
C ALA A 4 -1.14 5.53 -7.25
N VAL A 5 0.01 5.39 -6.57
CA VAL A 5 0.67 4.11 -6.33
C VAL A 5 1.05 3.97 -4.85
N LEU A 6 0.79 2.80 -4.28
CA LEU A 6 1.17 2.43 -2.93
C LEU A 6 2.17 1.26 -2.95
N GLY A 7 3.43 1.54 -2.64
CA GLY A 7 4.44 0.50 -2.44
C GLY A 7 4.35 -0.14 -1.06
N ILE A 8 4.34 -1.47 -0.98
CA ILE A 8 4.34 -2.25 0.27
C ILE A 8 5.50 -3.25 0.27
N ASP A 9 6.38 -3.10 1.25
CA ASP A 9 7.51 -4.01 1.54
C ASP A 9 7.10 -4.98 2.67
N LEU A 10 7.20 -6.28 2.39
CA LEU A 10 6.83 -7.37 3.30
C LEU A 10 7.96 -7.77 4.24
N GLY A 11 8.24 -6.94 5.25
CA GLY A 11 9.04 -7.37 6.40
C GLY A 11 8.28 -8.33 7.34
N LYS A 12 9.02 -9.15 8.11
CA LYS A 12 8.46 -10.19 9.01
C LYS A 12 7.46 -9.62 10.04
N THR A 13 7.79 -8.47 10.64
CA THR A 13 7.02 -7.87 11.75
C THR A 13 6.47 -6.49 11.40
N VAL A 14 7.21 -5.75 10.58
CA VAL A 14 6.92 -4.39 10.16
C VAL A 14 6.98 -4.33 8.65
N ARG A 15 6.03 -3.63 8.05
CA ARG A 15 5.96 -3.40 6.61
C ARG A 15 6.32 -1.97 6.30
N GLY A 16 7.20 -1.77 5.32
CA GLY A 16 7.43 -0.47 4.73
C GLY A 16 6.27 -0.12 3.80
N VAL A 17 5.74 1.10 3.91
CA VAL A 17 4.70 1.60 3.02
C VAL A 17 5.11 2.95 2.48
N ALA A 18 5.02 3.15 1.17
CA ALA A 18 5.28 4.42 0.51
C ALA A 18 4.16 4.77 -0.48
N GLY A 19 3.63 6.00 -0.39
CA GLY A 19 2.69 6.52 -1.38
C GLY A 19 3.41 7.38 -2.40
N LEU A 20 3.06 7.22 -3.66
CA LEU A 20 3.54 8.03 -4.78
C LEU A 20 2.35 8.72 -5.46
N ASP A 21 2.56 9.96 -5.90
CA ASP A 21 1.59 10.66 -6.74
C ASP A 21 1.64 10.18 -8.21
N GLY A 22 0.80 10.76 -9.06
CA GLY A 22 0.74 10.42 -10.49
C GLY A 22 2.01 10.75 -11.30
N ARG A 23 2.98 11.46 -10.71
CA ARG A 23 4.29 11.75 -11.31
C ARG A 23 5.39 10.83 -10.75
N GLY A 24 5.05 9.94 -9.84
CA GLY A 24 6.01 9.07 -9.16
C GLY A 24 6.74 9.75 -8.00
N ALA A 25 6.33 10.96 -7.57
CA ALA A 25 6.94 11.62 -6.42
C ALA A 25 6.42 11.01 -5.12
N VAL A 26 7.32 10.78 -4.15
CA VAL A 26 6.93 10.22 -2.84
C VAL A 26 6.15 11.26 -2.05
N VAL A 27 4.88 10.96 -1.76
CA VAL A 27 3.99 11.81 -0.95
C VAL A 27 4.02 11.43 0.54
N PHE A 28 4.32 10.17 0.86
CA PHE A 28 4.61 9.76 2.23
C PHE A 28 5.41 8.45 2.29
N ARG A 29 6.05 8.20 3.44
CA ARG A 29 6.67 6.91 3.79
C ARG A 29 6.40 6.58 5.26
N ARG A 30 5.99 5.35 5.57
CA ARG A 30 5.68 4.89 6.93
C ARG A 30 6.10 3.44 7.15
N ARG A 31 6.40 3.09 8.40
CA ARG A 31 6.54 1.71 8.86
C ARG A 31 5.29 1.33 9.63
N ILE A 32 4.65 0.23 9.25
CA ILE A 32 3.37 -0.21 9.81
C ILE A 32 3.53 -1.61 10.38
N GLN A 33 3.12 -1.81 11.63
CA GLN A 33 3.10 -3.13 12.25
C GLN A 33 2.14 -4.05 11.49
N ARG A 34 2.47 -5.34 11.42
CA ARG A 34 1.70 -6.32 10.62
C ARG A 34 0.19 -6.29 10.86
N PHE A 35 -0.24 -6.14 12.11
CA PHE A 35 -1.66 -6.14 12.50
C PHE A 35 -2.40 -4.85 12.15
N ARG A 36 -1.69 -3.73 11.90
CA ARG A 36 -2.30 -2.43 11.53
C ARG A 36 -2.36 -2.19 10.03
N LEU A 37 -1.81 -3.10 9.20
CA LEU A 37 -1.75 -2.88 7.75
C LEU A 37 -3.15 -2.76 7.16
N LEU A 38 -4.08 -3.66 7.50
CA LEU A 38 -5.44 -3.65 6.94
C LEU A 38 -6.19 -2.36 7.32
N ASP A 39 -6.14 -1.97 8.59
CA ASP A 39 -6.74 -0.70 9.06
C ASP A 39 -6.16 0.53 8.37
N PHE A 40 -4.87 0.48 8.03
CA PHE A 40 -4.23 1.53 7.26
C PHE A 40 -4.75 1.54 5.82
N LEU A 41 -4.75 0.39 5.14
CA LEU A 41 -5.19 0.27 3.75
C LEU A 41 -6.67 0.69 3.57
N ALA A 42 -7.53 0.42 4.55
CA ALA A 42 -8.93 0.84 4.53
C ALA A 42 -9.11 2.37 4.49
N LYS A 43 -8.12 3.13 4.98
CA LYS A 43 -8.16 4.61 5.02
C LYS A 43 -7.60 5.26 3.76
N ILE A 44 -6.90 4.52 2.92
CA ILE A 44 -6.26 5.04 1.70
C ILE A 44 -7.30 5.07 0.56
N PRO A 45 -7.30 6.10 -0.31
CA PRO A 45 -8.10 6.08 -1.54
C PRO A 45 -7.72 4.91 -2.44
N THR A 46 -8.63 4.48 -3.31
CA THR A 46 -8.34 3.45 -4.30
C THR A 46 -7.13 3.85 -5.14
N CYS A 47 -6.11 2.99 -5.18
CA CYS A 47 -4.87 3.24 -5.88
C CYS A 47 -4.25 1.90 -6.33
N VAL A 48 -3.25 1.98 -7.19
CA VAL A 48 -2.47 0.79 -7.59
C VAL A 48 -1.56 0.39 -6.43
N VAL A 49 -1.56 -0.88 -6.05
CA VAL A 49 -0.64 -1.40 -5.03
C VAL A 49 0.55 -2.07 -5.72
N ALA A 50 1.77 -1.68 -5.38
CA ALA A 50 2.98 -2.39 -5.75
C ALA A 50 3.49 -3.14 -4.52
N MET A 51 3.66 -4.45 -4.62
CA MET A 51 3.96 -5.29 -3.47
C MET A 51 5.14 -6.22 -3.78
N GLU A 52 6.15 -6.20 -2.94
CA GLU A 52 7.28 -7.12 -3.11
C GLU A 52 6.82 -8.57 -2.88
N ALA A 53 7.19 -9.46 -3.79
CA ALA A 53 7.06 -10.90 -3.57
C ALA A 53 8.35 -11.44 -2.94
N CYS A 54 8.19 -12.30 -1.93
CA CYS A 54 9.31 -12.89 -1.21
C CYS A 54 10.28 -13.57 -2.20
N GLY A 55 11.54 -13.13 -2.25
CA GLY A 55 12.56 -13.64 -3.17
C GLY A 55 13.26 -12.61 -4.06
N GLY A 56 13.07 -11.30 -3.84
CA GLY A 56 13.67 -10.24 -4.65
C GLY A 56 12.97 -10.01 -6.00
N ALA A 57 11.78 -10.59 -6.17
CA ALA A 57 10.95 -10.36 -7.34
C ALA A 57 10.04 -9.13 -7.11
N ILE A 58 10.17 -8.13 -7.97
CA ILE A 58 9.16 -7.08 -8.10
C ILE A 58 7.95 -7.70 -8.79
N THR A 59 6.90 -7.96 -8.02
CA THR A 59 5.60 -8.38 -8.56
C THR A 59 4.66 -7.18 -8.54
N LEU A 60 4.26 -6.71 -9.73
CA LEU A 60 3.16 -5.74 -9.86
C LEU A 60 1.83 -6.46 -9.60
N VAL A 61 1.32 -6.38 -8.37
CA VAL A 61 -0.03 -6.86 -8.03
C VAL A 61 -1.03 -5.73 -8.23
N VAL A 62 -1.61 -5.61 -9.42
CA VAL A 62 -2.69 -4.64 -9.67
C VAL A 62 -3.96 -5.13 -8.98
N SER A 63 -4.18 -4.74 -7.72
CA SER A 63 -5.49 -4.83 -7.09
C SER A 63 -6.02 -3.42 -6.86
N ALA A 64 -7.14 -3.10 -7.52
CA ALA A 64 -7.98 -2.00 -7.06
C ALA A 64 -8.58 -2.44 -5.73
N LEU A 65 -8.10 -1.87 -4.62
CA LEU A 65 -8.78 -1.99 -3.34
C LEU A 65 -10.12 -1.24 -3.47
N SER A 66 -11.17 -1.96 -3.90
CA SER A 66 -12.53 -1.50 -3.72
C SER A 66 -12.72 -1.36 -2.21
N LYS A 67 -12.95 -0.13 -1.73
CA LYS A 67 -13.34 0.08 -0.34
C LYS A 67 -14.63 -0.72 -0.14
N ALA A 68 -14.53 -1.85 0.57
CA ALA A 68 -15.71 -2.50 1.10
C ALA A 68 -16.29 -1.52 2.14
N THR A 69 -17.23 -0.70 1.70
CA THR A 69 -18.10 0.09 2.57
C THR A 69 -19.02 -0.90 3.27
N SER A 70 -18.54 -1.53 4.34
CA SER A 70 -19.44 -2.05 5.37
C SER A 70 -19.93 -0.84 6.16
N HIS A 71 -20.99 -0.21 5.66
CA HIS A 71 -21.90 0.52 6.54
C HIS A 71 -22.70 -0.53 7.31
N ALA A 72 -22.36 -0.70 8.59
CA ALA A 72 -23.23 -1.22 9.63
C ALA A 72 -22.94 -0.41 10.89
#